data_AF-G3SZ12-F1
#
_entry.id   AF-G3SZ12-F1
#
_cell.length_a   1.000
_cell.length_b   1.000
_cell.length_c   1.000
_cell.angle_alpha   90.00
_cell.angle_beta   90.00
_cell.angle_gamma   90.00
#
_symmetry.space_group_name_H-M   'P 1'
#
loop_
_entity.id
_entity.type
_entity.pdbx_description
1 polymer ?
#
loop_
_entity_poly.entity_id
_entity_poly.type
_entity_poly.pdbx_seq_one_letter_code
_entity_poly.pdbx_strand_id
1 'polypeptide(L)'
;HPDRLWFWEKAVYLDENQHAWLPIIMEIQRNGGLQVLMRQGDAPLGEGVCPSQAPPSPLPLLWQLYPEGQYRCSDSSYWRIVYHVKFNNTEDMLLELLP
;
A
#
# COMPACT_ATOMS: atom_id res chain seq x y z
N HIS A 1 3.84 11.41 1.44
CA HIS A 1 3.43 10.05 1.04
C HIS A 1 4.03 9.75 -0.32
N PRO A 2 4.31 8.48 -0.64
CA PRO A 2 4.82 8.06 -1.94
C PRO A 2 3.93 8.53 -3.09
N ASP A 3 4.51 8.92 -4.21
CA ASP A 3 3.74 9.16 -5.43
C ASP A 3 3.21 7.85 -6.01
N ARG A 4 3.96 6.75 -5.84
CA ARG A 4 3.57 5.43 -6.34
C ARG A 4 3.98 4.34 -5.38
N LEU A 5 3.23 3.25 -5.37
CA LEU A 5 3.59 2.03 -4.69
C LEU A 5 3.33 0.84 -5.62
N TRP A 6 4.36 0.06 -5.91
CA TRP A 6 4.28 -1.13 -6.76
C TRP A 6 4.42 -2.39 -5.94
N PHE A 7 3.51 -3.34 -6.14
CA PHE A 7 3.67 -4.69 -5.61
C PHE A 7 4.95 -5.31 -6.18
N TRP A 8 5.81 -5.78 -5.29
CA TRP A 8 7.12 -6.34 -5.65
C TRP A 8 7.13 -7.86 -5.51
N GLU A 9 7.09 -8.38 -4.29
CA GLU A 9 6.95 -9.81 -3.99
C GLU A 9 6.49 -10.01 -2.55
N LYS A 10 5.97 -11.20 -2.19
CA LYS A 10 5.68 -11.59 -0.79
C LYS A 10 4.92 -10.53 0.04
N ALA A 11 3.97 -9.83 -0.59
CA ALA A 11 3.24 -8.71 0.01
C ALA A 11 4.13 -7.51 0.37
N VAL A 12 5.20 -7.24 -0.36
CA VAL A 12 6.02 -6.02 -0.24
C VAL A 12 5.66 -5.06 -1.35
N TYR A 13 5.58 -3.77 -1.03
CA TYR A 13 5.44 -2.70 -2.00
C TYR A 13 6.71 -1.85 -2.03
N LEU A 14 7.07 -1.34 -3.21
CA LEU A 14 8.16 -0.38 -3.37
C LEU A 14 7.60 0.98 -3.75
N ASP A 15 8.19 2.05 -3.21
CA ASP A 15 7.95 3.41 -3.69
C ASP A 15 8.96 3.85 -4.76
N GLU A 16 8.78 5.06 -5.30
CA GLU A 16 9.64 5.66 -6.32
C GLU A 16 11.10 5.83 -5.89
N ASN A 17 11.37 5.78 -4.57
CA ASN A 17 12.69 5.88 -3.97
C ASN A 17 13.25 4.50 -3.56
N GLN A 18 12.60 3.41 -3.98
CA GLN A 18 12.94 2.02 -3.63
C GLN A 18 12.84 1.71 -2.13
N HIS A 19 12.08 2.47 -1.36
CA HIS A 19 11.77 2.07 0.00
C HIS A 19 10.70 0.98 0.01
N ALA A 20 10.91 -0.03 0.86
CA ALA A 20 9.96 -1.10 1.04
C ALA A 20 8.87 -0.74 2.06
N TRP A 21 7.63 -1.00 1.67
CA TRP A 21 6.41 -0.79 2.43
C TRP A 21 5.70 -2.12 2.64
N LEU A 22 5.47 -2.47 3.90
CA LEU A 22 4.84 -3.70 4.35
C LEU A 22 3.37 -3.42 4.73
N PRO A 23 2.40 -4.08 4.08
CA PRO A 23 0.99 -3.93 4.36
C PRO A 23 0.59 -4.79 5.56
N ILE A 24 -0.18 -4.20 6.47
CA ILE A 24 -0.88 -4.88 7.55
C ILE A 24 -2.37 -4.64 7.32
N ILE A 25 -3.05 -5.65 6.80
CA ILE A 25 -4.48 -5.59 6.43
C ILE A 25 -5.34 -5.62 7.69
N MET A 26 -6.30 -4.70 7.77
CA MET A 26 -7.24 -4.56 8.87
C MET A 26 -8.67 -4.47 8.33
N GLU A 27 -9.53 -5.40 8.73
CA GLU A 27 -10.95 -5.37 8.39
C GLU A 27 -11.74 -4.60 9.46
N ILE A 28 -12.50 -3.58 9.06
CA ILE A 28 -13.37 -2.85 9.99
C ILE A 28 -14.73 -3.55 10.07
N GLN A 29 -14.94 -4.31 11.15
CA GLN A 29 -16.15 -5.10 11.39
C GLN A 29 -17.46 -4.30 11.42
N ARG A 30 -17.44 -3.00 11.73
CA ARG A 30 -18.66 -2.19 11.91
C ARG A 30 -19.29 -1.69 10.61
N ASN A 31 -18.52 -1.61 9.52
CA ASN A 31 -18.94 -0.94 8.29
C ASN A 31 -18.42 -1.65 7.02
N GLY A 32 -17.74 -2.79 7.17
CA GLY A 32 -17.22 -3.58 6.04
C GLY A 32 -16.10 -2.88 5.26
N GLY A 33 -15.55 -1.80 5.80
CA GLY A 33 -14.46 -1.05 5.18
C GLY A 33 -13.13 -1.76 5.35
N LEU A 34 -12.32 -1.77 4.29
CA LEU A 34 -10.96 -2.30 4.31
C LEU A 34 -9.97 -1.18 4.63
N GLN A 35 -9.13 -1.38 5.63
CA GLN A 35 -7.99 -0.52 5.92
C GLN A 35 -6.68 -1.30 5.78
N VAL A 36 -5.62 -0.62 5.41
CA VAL A 36 -4.27 -1.19 5.41
C VAL A 36 -3.29 -0.19 6.02
N LEU A 37 -2.53 -0.66 6.99
CA LEU A 37 -1.39 0.08 7.51
C LEU A 37 -0.16 -0.31 6.68
N MET A 38 0.39 0.67 5.97
CA MET A 38 1.62 0.55 5.23
C MET A 38 2.77 0.99 6.14
N ARG A 39 3.63 0.06 6.52
CA ARG A 39 4.81 0.34 7.35
C ARG A 39 6.07 0.26 6.51
N GLN A 40 6.83 1.34 6.47
CA GLN A 40 8.15 1.31 5.86
C GLN A 40 9.12 0.51 6.72
N GLY A 41 9.90 -0.37 6.09
CA GLY A 41 10.91 -1.17 6.78
C GLY A 41 11.90 -1.81 5.81
N ASP A 42 13.00 -2.32 6.36
CA ASP A 42 13.98 -3.05 5.56
C ASP A 42 13.49 -4.48 5.30
N ALA A 43 13.04 -4.73 4.08
CA ALA A 43 12.73 -6.07 3.60
C ALA A 43 13.82 -6.53 2.62
N PRO A 44 14.33 -7.77 2.72
CA PRO A 44 15.22 -8.30 1.70
C PRO A 44 14.44 -8.39 0.38
N LEU A 45 14.80 -7.54 -0.58
CA LEU A 45 14.19 -7.52 -1.90
C LEU A 45 14.80 -8.61 -2.77
N GLY A 46 14.00 -9.61 -3.13
CA GLY A 46 14.31 -10.55 -4.21
C GLY A 46 13.97 -9.97 -5.58
N GLU A 47 13.82 -10.86 -6.55
CA GLU A 47 13.39 -10.50 -7.90
C GLU A 47 11.89 -10.12 -7.89
N GLY A 48 11.56 -8.99 -8.52
CA GLY A 48 10.18 -8.53 -8.62
C GLY A 48 9.31 -9.48 -9.44
N VAL A 49 8.07 -9.71 -9.00
CA VAL A 49 7.15 -10.61 -9.68
C VAL A 49 6.38 -9.89 -10.78
N CYS A 50 6.09 -10.58 -11.87
CA CYS A 50 5.17 -10.04 -12.89
C CYS A 50 3.75 -9.95 -12.31
N PRO A 51 2.94 -8.95 -12.69
CA PRO A 51 1.54 -8.84 -12.26
C PRO A 51 0.71 -10.10 -12.53
N SER A 52 0.99 -10.82 -13.63
CA SER A 52 0.33 -12.08 -13.99
C SER A 52 0.68 -13.26 -13.07
N GLN A 53 1.75 -13.14 -12.29
CA GLN A 53 2.24 -14.14 -11.34
C GLN A 53 1.95 -13.74 -9.89
N ALA A 54 1.41 -12.54 -9.66
CA ALA A 54 1.07 -12.07 -8.33
C ALA A 54 -0.03 -12.96 -7.72
N PRO A 55 0.10 -13.37 -6.45
CA PRO A 55 -0.94 -14.14 -5.79
C PRO A 55 -2.22 -13.31 -5.64
N PRO A 56 -3.41 -13.95 -5.59
CA PRO A 56 -4.65 -13.26 -5.25
C PRO A 56 -4.51 -12.52 -3.93
N SER A 57 -4.89 -11.24 -3.91
CA SER A 57 -4.72 -10.33 -2.79
C SER A 57 -5.90 -9.35 -2.74
N PRO A 58 -6.36 -8.93 -1.54
CA PRO A 58 -7.35 -7.86 -1.41
C PRO A 58 -6.75 -6.47 -1.67
N LEU A 59 -5.43 -6.38 -1.84
CA LEU A 59 -4.72 -5.13 -2.12
C LEU A 59 -4.36 -5.04 -3.62
N PRO A 60 -4.44 -3.85 -4.22
CA PRO A 60 -4.10 -3.64 -5.63
C PRO A 60 -2.61 -3.74 -5.87
N LEU A 61 -2.20 -4.07 -7.10
CA LEU A 61 -0.80 -4.22 -7.47
C LEU A 61 -0.07 -2.88 -7.65
N LEU A 62 -0.80 -1.80 -7.92
CA LEU A 62 -0.27 -0.46 -8.07
C LEU A 62 -1.18 0.53 -7.35
N TRP A 63 -0.58 1.40 -6.54
CA TRP A 63 -1.18 2.64 -6.08
C TRP A 63 -0.48 3.82 -6.77
N GLN A 64 -1.26 4.76 -7.29
CA GLN A 64 -0.78 6.01 -7.84
C GLN A 64 -1.44 7.18 -7.14
N LEU A 65 -0.65 8.11 -6.62
CA LEU A 65 -1.14 9.29 -5.95
C LEU A 65 -2.02 10.10 -6.90
N TYR A 66 -3.19 10.44 -6.39
CA TYR A 66 -4.23 11.20 -7.03
C TYR A 66 -4.48 12.48 -6.20
N PRO A 67 -5.00 13.56 -6.81
CA PRO A 67 -5.36 14.77 -6.07
C PRO A 67 -6.20 14.48 -4.82
N GLU A 68 -6.18 15.42 -3.87
CA GLU A 68 -6.90 15.34 -2.58
C GLU A 68 -6.40 14.25 -1.62
N GLY A 69 -5.13 13.83 -1.74
CA GLY A 69 -4.52 12.90 -0.78
C GLY A 69 -5.10 11.48 -0.86
N GLN A 70 -5.34 11.02 -2.08
CA GLN A 70 -5.91 9.71 -2.36
C GLN A 70 -4.99 8.93 -3.29
N TYR A 71 -5.04 7.60 -3.25
CA TYR A 71 -4.46 6.74 -4.26
C TYR A 71 -5.55 6.25 -5.21
N ARG A 72 -5.26 6.30 -6.50
CA ARG A 72 -5.98 5.54 -7.53
C ARG A 72 -5.21 4.27 -7.84
N CYS A 73 -5.93 3.16 -7.97
CA CYS A 73 -5.30 1.84 -8.02
C CYS A 73 -5.43 1.15 -9.37
N SER A 74 -4.62 0.11 -9.61
CA SER A 74 -4.69 -0.71 -10.82
C SER A 74 -6.03 -1.45 -10.99
N ASP A 75 -6.72 -1.76 -9.90
CA ASP A 75 -8.04 -2.38 -9.88
C ASP A 75 -9.18 -1.33 -9.96
N SER A 76 -8.86 -0.09 -10.28
CA SER A 76 -9.77 1.07 -10.32
C SER A 76 -10.35 1.50 -8.97
N SER A 77 -9.90 0.92 -7.85
CA SER A 77 -10.29 1.39 -6.52
C SER A 77 -9.63 2.72 -6.15
N TYR A 78 -10.28 3.45 -5.22
CA TYR A 78 -9.72 4.65 -4.61
C TYR A 78 -9.47 4.40 -3.13
N TRP A 79 -8.31 4.84 -2.65
CA TRP A 79 -7.91 4.72 -1.25
C TRP A 79 -7.56 6.08 -0.70
N ARG A 80 -8.16 6.45 0.44
CA ARG A 80 -7.83 7.70 1.13
C ARG A 80 -6.64 7.50 2.04
N ILE A 81 -5.70 8.45 2.03
CA ILE A 81 -4.64 8.52 3.03
C ILE A 81 -5.23 9.10 4.31
N VAL A 82 -5.39 8.27 5.33
CA VAL A 82 -5.95 8.67 6.63
C VAL A 82 -4.90 9.42 7.45
N TYR A 83 -3.68 8.88 7.50
CA TYR A 83 -2.52 9.56 8.04
C TYR A 83 -1.23 9.04 7.40
N HIS A 84 -0.17 9.84 7.49
CA HIS A 84 1.20 9.46 7.16
C HIS A 84 2.13 10.12 8.17
N VAL A 85 2.79 9.32 9.01
CA VAL A 85 3.60 9.78 10.15
C VAL A 85 4.93 9.04 10.23
N LYS A 86 5.95 9.70 10.77
CA LYS A 86 7.25 9.08 11.07
C LYS A 86 7.54 9.22 12.55
N PHE A 87 7.77 8.10 13.24
CA PHE A 87 8.05 8.05 14.67
C PHE A 87 9.12 7.00 14.97
N ASN A 88 10.15 7.36 15.74
CA ASN A 88 11.27 6.46 16.10
C ASN A 88 11.84 5.68 14.90
N ASN A 89 12.14 6.37 13.80
CA ASN A 89 12.62 5.81 12.52
C ASN A 89 11.68 4.83 11.82
N THR A 90 10.48 4.60 12.33
CA THR A 90 9.42 3.86 11.64
C THR A 90 8.51 4.85 10.94
N GLU A 91 8.22 4.60 9.67
CA GLU A 91 7.31 5.42 8.88
C GLU A 91 6.05 4.62 8.57
N ASP A 92 4.89 5.16 8.93
CA ASP A 92 3.60 4.49 8.89
C ASP A 92 2.60 5.34 8.09
N MET A 93 1.87 4.70 7.18
CA MET A 93 0.82 5.32 6.40
C MET A 93 -0.44 4.46 6.44
N LEU A 94 -1.54 5.00 6.96
CA LEU A 94 -2.83 4.31 6.99
C LEU A 94 -3.65 4.68 5.76
N LEU A 95 -4.08 3.65 5.03
CA LEU A 95 -4.96 3.79 3.88
C LEU A 95 -6.32 3.17 4.18
N GLU A 96 -7.38 3.81 3.69
CA GLU A 96 -8.75 3.32 3.79
C GLU A 96 -9.39 3.25 2.40
N LEU A 97 -9.96 2.09 2.07
CA LEU A 97 -10.69 1.87 0.82
C LEU A 97 -11.96 2.72 0.80
N LEU A 98 -12.16 3.47 -0.28
CA LEU A 98 -13.37 4.25 -0.52
C LEU A 98 -14.44 3.41 -1.27
N PRO A 99 -15.73 3.68 -1.06
CA PRO A 99 -16.84 3.04 -1.78
C PRO A 99 -16.86 3.34 -3.29
#